data_AF-A0A2D5B2F0-F1
#
_entry.id   AF-A0A2D5B2F0-F1
#
_cell.length_a   1.000
_cell.length_b   1.000
_cell.length_c   1.000
_cell.angle_alpha   90.00
_cell.angle_beta   90.00
_cell.angle_gamma   90.00
#
_symmetry.space_group_name_H-M   'P 1'
#
loop_
_entity.id
_entity.type
_entity.pdbx_description
1 polymer ?
#
loop_
_entity_poly.entity_id
_entity_poly.type
_entity_poly.pdbx_seq_one_letter_code
_entity_poly.pdbx_strand_id
1 'polypeptide(L)' 'MAEDAAERNLQIIGEAVVHLPAEVTGAHAEIAWPQIRGFRNILVHQYFGVDVDTVRDALC' A
#
# COMPACT_ATOMS: atom_id res chain seq x y z
N MET A 1 -18.67 -2.72 -1.21
CA MET A 1 -18.16 -3.71 -2.20
C MET A 1 -17.11 -3.13 -3.16
N ALA A 2 -16.89 -1.81 -3.25
CA ALA A 2 -15.74 -1.23 -3.96
C ALA A 2 -14.50 -1.08 -3.05
N GLU A 3 -14.72 -0.83 -1.76
CA GLU A 3 -13.67 -0.76 -0.73
C GLU A 3 -12.90 -2.08 -0.65
N ASP A 4 -13.59 -3.23 -0.61
CA ASP A 4 -12.96 -4.56 -0.59
C ASP A 4 -12.01 -4.81 -1.79
N ALA A 5 -12.38 -4.30 -2.98
CA ALA A 5 -11.58 -4.47 -4.19
C ALA A 5 -10.32 -3.58 -4.16
N ALA A 6 -10.43 -2.36 -3.65
CA ALA A 6 -9.29 -1.46 -3.47
C ALA A 6 -8.30 -2.02 -2.44
N GLU A 7 -8.80 -2.51 -1.30
CA GLU A 7 -7.97 -3.14 -0.26
C GLU A 7 -7.23 -4.37 -0.79
N ARG A 8 -7.91 -5.23 -1.55
CA ARG A 8 -7.30 -6.41 -2.14
C ARG A 8 -6.19 -6.04 -3.12
N ASN A 9 -6.39 -5.02 -3.94
CA ASN A 9 -5.39 -4.55 -4.88
C ASN A 9 -4.16 -3.96 -4.15
N LEU A 10 -4.36 -3.19 -3.09
CA LEU A 10 -3.26 -2.67 -2.27
C LEU A 10 -2.44 -3.78 -1.59
N GLN A 11 -3.09 -4.86 -1.15
CA GLN A 11 -2.37 -6.05 -0.65
C GLN A 11 -1.52 -6.71 -1.73
N ILE A 12 -2.07 -6.88 -2.95
CA ILE A 12 -1.35 -7.47 -4.07
C ILE A 12 -0.14 -6.62 -4.45
N ILE A 13 -0.30 -5.29 -4.49
CA ILE A 13 0.79 -4.35 -4.79
C ILE A 13 1.88 -4.43 -3.70
N GLY A 14 1.49 -4.41 -2.42
CA GLY A 14 2.44 -4.52 -1.32
C GLY A 14 3.26 -5.81 -1.36
N GLU A 15 2.60 -6.94 -1.65
CA GLU A 15 3.25 -8.24 -1.82
C GLU A 15 4.19 -8.27 -3.04
N ALA A 16 3.77 -7.69 -4.17
CA ALA A 16 4.61 -7.61 -5.37
C ALA A 16 5.90 -6.81 -5.11
N VAL A 17 5.81 -5.72 -4.35
CA VAL A 17 6.96 -4.87 -4.02
C VAL A 17 7.98 -5.58 -3.11
N VAL A 18 7.55 -6.51 -2.26
CA VAL A 18 8.47 -7.34 -1.44
C VAL A 18 9.40 -8.19 -2.31
N HIS A 19 8.94 -8.59 -3.50
CA HIS A 19 9.67 -9.44 -4.42
C HIS A 19 10.53 -8.66 -5.43
N LEU A 20 10.48 -7.33 -5.41
CA LEU A 20 11.29 -6.53 -6.32
C LEU A 20 12.78 -6.61 -5.97
N PRO A 21 13.67 -6.71 -6.98
CA PRO A 21 15.11 -6.67 -6.76
C PRO A 21 15.54 -5.33 -6.17
N ALA A 22 16.61 -5.34 -5.36
CA ALA A 22 17.17 -4.13 -4.78
C ALA A 22 17.59 -3.11 -5.84
N GLU A 23 18.04 -3.57 -7.00
CA GLU A 23 18.42 -2.75 -8.16
C GLU A 23 17.24 -1.90 -8.68
N VAL A 24 16.03 -2.48 -8.74
CA VAL A 24 14.82 -1.76 -9.17
C VAL A 24 14.41 -0.74 -8.12
N THR A 25 14.41 -1.14 -6.84
CA THR A 25 14.05 -0.21 -5.75
C THR A 25 15.09 0.90 -5.55
N GLY A 26 16.35 0.63 -5.87
CA GLY A 26 17.45 1.58 -5.79
C GLY A 26 17.49 2.54 -6.98
N ALA A 27 17.11 2.07 -8.17
CA ALA A 27 16.95 2.93 -9.35
C ALA A 27 15.81 3.94 -9.22
N HIS A 28 14.83 3.63 -8.37
CA HIS A 28 13.64 4.43 -8.12
C HIS A 28 13.51 4.82 -6.64
N ALA A 29 14.55 5.42 -6.06
CA ALA A 29 14.59 5.79 -4.65
C ALA A 29 13.57 6.89 -4.27
N GLU A 30 13.00 7.60 -5.25
CA GLU A 30 11.91 8.57 -5.09
C GLU A 30 10.59 7.90 -4.65
N ILE A 31 10.44 6.61 -4.90
CA ILE A 31 9.26 5.85 -4.52
C ILE A 31 9.40 5.37 -3.07
N ALA A 32 8.33 5.54 -2.30
CA ALA A 32 8.22 5.15 -0.90
C ALA A 32 8.08 3.62 -0.71
N TRP A 33 9.04 2.84 -1.20
CA TRP A 33 9.03 1.38 -1.16
C TRP A 33 8.79 0.79 0.23
N PRO A 34 9.40 1.30 1.32
CA PRO A 34 9.16 0.77 2.66
C PRO A 34 7.70 0.90 3.09
N GLN A 35 7.05 2.02 2.75
CA GLN A 35 5.64 2.27 3.03
C GLN A 35 4.73 1.34 2.19
N ILE A 36 5.07 1.11 0.92
CA ILE A 36 4.30 0.23 0.03
C ILE A 36 4.38 -1.24 0.49
N ARG A 37 5.56 -1.70 0.92
CA ARG A 37 5.71 -3.03 1.56
C ARG A 37 4.87 -3.15 2.83
N GLY A 38 4.63 -2.04 3.51
CA GLY A 38 3.82 -1.94 4.72
C GLY A 38 2.31 -1.91 4.51
N PHE A 39 1.80 -1.87 3.27
CA PHE A 39 0.35 -1.75 3.02
C PHE A 39 -0.49 -2.86 3.65
N ARG A 40 0.08 -4.07 3.75
CA ARG A 40 -0.58 -5.19 4.43
C ARG A 40 -0.82 -4.91 5.91
N ASN A 41 0.04 -4.12 6.56
CA ASN A 41 -0.09 -3.74 7.96
C ASN A 41 -1.02 -2.53 8.14
N ILE A 42 -1.01 -1.58 7.18
CA ILE A 42 -1.90 -0.41 7.22
C ILE A 42 -3.35 -0.87 7.20
N LEU A 43 -3.74 -1.77 6.29
CA LEU A 43 -5.12 -2.28 6.20
C LEU A 43 -5.57 -3.04 7.45
N VAL A 44 -4.66 -3.75 8.12
CA VAL A 44 -4.94 -4.45 9.38
C VAL A 44 -5.04 -3.48 10.57
N HIS A 45 -4.28 -2.37 10.57
CA HIS A 45 -4.40 -1.31 11.58
C HIS A 45 -5.56 -0.34 11.31
N GLN A 46 -6.06 -0.24 10.07
CA GLN A 46 -7.27 0.52 9.71
C GLN A 46 -8.55 -0.07 10.30
N TYR A 47 -8.57 -1.39 10.59
CA TYR A 47 -9.67 -2.01 11.33
C TYR A 47 -9.81 -1.53 12.79
N PHE A 48 -8.83 -0.76 13.30
CA PHE A 48 -8.92 -0.10 14.61
C PHE A 48 -9.05 1.43 14.53
N GLY A 49 -9.27 2.00 13.35
CA GLY A 49 -9.60 3.40 13.20
C GLY A 49 -8.82 4.09 12.08
N VAL A 50 -9.14 3.76 10.83
CA VAL A 50 -8.89 4.75 9.78
C VAL A 50 -10.17 5.41 9.33
N ASP A 51 -10.09 6.73 9.39
CA ASP A 51 -11.00 7.67 8.80
C ASP A 51 -10.95 7.50 7.27
N VAL A 52 -12.07 7.05 6.71
CA VAL A 52 -12.31 6.82 5.27
C VAL A 52 -11.90 8.03 4.43
N ASP A 53 -11.90 9.23 5.02
CA ASP A 53 -11.49 10.47 4.38
C ASP A 53 -9.99 10.49 4.00
N THR A 54 -9.11 9.87 4.79
CA THR A 54 -7.67 9.82 4.49
C THR A 54 -7.38 8.93 3.28
N VAL A 55 -8.17 7.87 3.08
CA VAL A 55 -8.03 6.98 1.91
C VAL A 55 -8.49 7.68 0.64
N ARG A 56 -9.51 8.54 0.73
CA ARG A 56 -10.04 9.30 -0.41
C ARG A 56 -9.06 10.37 -0.90
N ASP A 57 -8.38 11.06 0.01
CA ASP A 57 -7.37 12.08 -0.33
C ASP A 57 -6.09 11.49 -0.94
N ALA A 58 -5.78 10.22 -0.67
CA ALA A 58 -4.63 9.56 -1.30
C ALA A 58 -4.90 9.11 -2.75
N LEU A 59 -6.17 9.05 -3.15
CA LEU A 59 -6.62 8.60 -4.48
C LEU A 59 -7.04 9.75 -5.41
N CYS A 60 -7.11 10.99 -4.89
CA CYS A 60 -7.47 12.21 -5.63
C CYS A 60 -6.25 13.12 -5.76
#